data_AF-A0A835D0B9-F1
#
_entry.id   AF-A0A835D0B9-F1
#
_cell.length_a   1.000
_cell.length_b   1.000
_cell.length_c   1.000
_cell.angle_alpha   90.00
_cell.angle_beta   90.00
_cell.angle_gamma   90.00
#
_symmetry.space_group_name_H-M   'P 1'
#
loop_
_entity.id
_entity.type
_entity.pdbx_description
1 polymer ?
#
loop_
_entity_poly.entity_id
_entity_poly.type
_entity_poly.pdbx_seq_one_letter_code
_entity_poly.pdbx_strand_id
1 'polypeptide(L)'
;MVLSSYTETGFTVNGAKYEGSLLCVGNLLLSWSPKKFSEITADSLSIFQLVRPIPEILIIGCGKQIEQVDPELRRFIRSTGMKLEAIDSEYL
;
A
#
# COMPACT_ATOMS: atom_id res chain seq x y z
N MET A 1 2.12 -15.16 -2.33
CA MET A 1 1.67 -14.46 -1.11
C MET A 1 0.16 -14.31 -1.16
N VAL A 2 -0.56 -14.62 -0.09
CA VAL A 2 -2.03 -14.59 -0.05
C VAL A 2 -2.49 -13.62 1.04
N LEU A 3 -3.22 -12.57 0.64
CA LEU A 3 -3.94 -11.69 1.57
C LEU A 3 -5.24 -12.40 1.99
N SER A 4 -5.38 -12.69 3.28
CA SER A 4 -6.51 -13.46 3.82
C SER A 4 -7.58 -12.59 4.46
N SER A 5 -7.19 -11.49 5.12
CA SER A 5 -8.12 -10.53 5.71
C SER A 5 -7.42 -9.20 5.98
N TYR A 6 -8.18 -8.19 6.34
CA TYR A 6 -7.67 -6.91 6.82
C TYR A 6 -8.52 -6.40 7.99
N THR A 7 -7.98 -5.43 8.71
CA THR A 7 -8.67 -4.70 9.78
C THR A 7 -8.48 -3.20 9.55
N GLU A 8 -9.08 -2.37 10.40
CA GLU A 8 -8.84 -0.92 10.40
C GLU A 8 -7.35 -0.57 10.61
N THR A 9 -6.57 -1.47 11.21
CA THR A 9 -5.18 -1.23 11.61
C THR A 9 -4.16 -2.07 10.84
N GLY A 10 -4.57 -2.93 9.91
CA GLY A 10 -3.59 -3.82 9.28
C GLY A 10 -4.16 -4.96 8.41
N PHE A 11 -3.32 -5.96 8.15
CA PHE A 11 -3.58 -7.04 7.20
C PHE A 11 -3.15 -8.40 7.74
N THR A 12 -3.86 -9.45 7.34
CA THR A 12 -3.44 -10.83 7.53
C THR A 12 -2.91 -11.37 6.20
N VAL A 13 -1.62 -11.67 6.14
CA VAL A 13 -0.95 -12.18 4.95
C VAL A 13 -0.30 -13.52 5.29
N ASN A 14 -0.57 -14.55 4.49
CA ASN A 14 -0.10 -15.93 4.72
C ASN A 14 -0.41 -16.44 6.15
N GLY A 15 -1.54 -16.02 6.73
CA GLY A 15 -1.94 -16.37 8.10
C GLY A 15 -1.25 -15.57 9.21
N ALA A 16 -0.29 -14.70 8.90
CA ALA A 16 0.36 -13.81 9.85
C ALA A 16 -0.30 -12.43 9.85
N LYS A 17 -0.49 -11.85 11.04
CA LYS A 17 -1.06 -10.51 11.22
C LYS A 17 0.04 -9.45 11.19
N TYR A 18 -0.23 -8.37 10.48
CA TYR A 18 0.64 -7.22 10.33
C TYR A 18 -0.14 -5.95 10.60
N GLU A 19 0.44 -5.04 11.38
CA GLU A 19 -0.14 -3.73 11.65
C GLU A 19 0.47 -2.66 10.74
N GLY A 20 -0.35 -1.69 10.35
CA GLY A 20 0.00 -0.60 9.46
C GLY A 20 -0.02 -0.98 7.98
N SER A 21 0.56 -0.11 7.17
CA SER A 21 0.64 -0.30 5.72
C SER A 21 1.74 -1.27 5.34
N LEU A 22 1.51 -2.00 4.25
CA LEU A 22 2.42 -3.02 3.76
C LEU A 22 2.76 -2.79 2.29
N LEU A 23 4.03 -2.97 1.95
CA LEU A 23 4.51 -3.05 0.58
C LEU A 23 4.76 -4.51 0.19
N CYS A 24 4.24 -4.89 -0.97
CA CYS A 24 4.32 -6.24 -1.50
C CYS A 24 5.11 -6.26 -2.81
N VAL A 25 6.25 -6.97 -2.85
CA VAL A 25 7.12 -7.07 -4.03
C VAL A 25 7.44 -8.53 -4.32
N GLY A 26 6.72 -9.13 -5.29
CA GLY A 26 6.78 -10.57 -5.51
C GLY A 26 6.34 -11.34 -4.26
N ASN A 27 7.26 -12.04 -3.61
CA ASN A 27 7.03 -12.75 -2.35
C ASN A 27 7.56 -12.00 -1.10
N LEU A 28 8.08 -10.77 -1.27
CA LEU A 28 8.55 -9.94 -0.16
C LEU A 28 7.41 -9.07 0.37
N LEU A 29 7.33 -9.00 1.70
CA LEU A 29 6.40 -8.13 2.42
C LEU A 29 7.20 -7.22 3.35
N LEU A 30 6.99 -5.91 3.25
CA LEU A 30 7.71 -4.89 4.02
C LEU A 30 6.71 -3.99 4.75
N SER A 31 7.01 -3.63 5.99
CA SER A 31 6.29 -2.56 6.68
C SER A 31 6.56 -1.23 5.98
N TRP A 32 5.50 -0.47 5.73
CA TRP A 32 5.58 0.84 5.08
C TRP A 32 5.05 1.92 6.02
N SER A 33 5.84 2.99 6.18
CA SER A 33 5.63 3.98 7.24
C SER A 33 4.30 4.75 7.18
N PRO A 34 3.81 5.21 6.01
CA PRO A 34 2.55 5.94 5.94
C PRO A 34 1.38 5.07 6.39
N LYS A 35 0.61 5.52 7.37
CA LYS A 35 -0.60 4.82 7.87
C LYS A 35 -1.89 5.39 7.28
N LYS A 36 -1.82 6.54 6.61
CA LYS A 36 -2.94 7.25 5.98
C LYS A 36 -2.52 7.83 4.64
N PHE A 37 -3.48 8.10 3.74
CA PHE A 37 -3.20 8.71 2.43
C PHE A 37 -2.52 10.07 2.54
N SER A 38 -2.98 10.90 3.47
CA SER A 38 -2.39 12.21 3.77
C SER A 38 -0.92 12.15 4.20
N GLU A 39 -0.41 11.00 4.66
CA GLU A 39 0.99 10.81 5.03
C GLU A 39 1.87 10.36 3.85
N ILE A 40 1.28 10.08 2.69
CA ILE A 40 2.01 9.62 1.52
C ILE A 40 2.61 10.83 0.80
N THR A 41 3.90 11.01 1.01
CA THR A 41 4.71 12.05 0.36
C THR A 41 5.62 11.45 -0.70
N ALA A 42 6.20 12.29 -1.58
CA ALA A 42 7.23 11.85 -2.51
C ALA A 42 8.36 11.06 -1.82
N ASP A 43 8.77 11.46 -0.61
CA ASP A 43 9.79 10.77 0.18
C ASP A 43 9.37 9.35 0.57
N SER A 44 8.11 9.17 0.98
CA SER A 44 7.57 7.84 1.30
C SER A 44 7.53 6.90 0.09
N LEU A 45 7.45 7.47 -1.12
CA LEU A 45 7.47 6.74 -2.39
C LEU A 45 8.89 6.49 -2.92
N SER A 46 9.89 7.22 -2.43
CA SER A 46 11.30 7.05 -2.84
C SER A 46 11.81 5.64 -2.57
N ILE A 47 11.21 4.91 -1.61
CA ILE A 47 11.50 3.48 -1.40
C ILE A 47 11.24 2.64 -2.66
N PHE A 48 10.24 2.99 -3.47
CA PHE A 48 9.93 2.30 -4.72
C PHE A 48 10.99 2.54 -5.80
N GLN A 49 11.75 3.63 -5.70
CA GLN A 49 12.89 3.86 -6.57
C GLN A 49 14.08 2.97 -6.22
N LEU A 50 14.19 2.54 -4.97
CA LEU A 50 15.30 1.73 -4.45
C LEU A 50 15.04 0.22 -4.55
N VAL A 51 13.79 -0.22 -4.46
CA VAL A 51 13.42 -1.63 -4.52
C VAL A 51 13.46 -2.15 -5.97
N ARG A 52 14.16 -3.26 -6.19
CA ARG A 52 14.20 -3.98 -7.47
C ARG A 52 13.89 -5.47 -7.25
N PRO A 53 13.00 -6.09 -8.06
CA PRO A 53 12.21 -5.47 -9.14
C PRO A 53 11.21 -4.43 -8.61
N ILE A 54 10.76 -3.53 -9.47
CA ILE A 54 9.73 -2.55 -9.10
C ILE A 54 8.47 -3.34 -8.71
N PRO A 55 7.80 -3.02 -7.58
CA PRO A 55 6.53 -3.66 -7.22
C PRO A 55 5.52 -3.61 -8.37
N GLU A 56 4.62 -4.58 -8.51
CA GLU A 56 3.57 -4.50 -9.53
C GLU A 56 2.32 -3.78 -9.01
N ILE A 57 2.03 -3.92 -7.71
CA ILE A 57 0.84 -3.37 -7.05
C ILE A 57 1.27 -2.78 -5.70
N LEU A 58 0.78 -1.57 -5.41
CA LEU A 58 0.78 -0.96 -4.09
C LEU A 58 -0.63 -1.07 -3.51
N ILE A 59 -0.76 -1.77 -2.38
CA ILE A 59 -2.03 -1.91 -1.66
C ILE A 59 -2.02 -0.96 -0.47
N ILE A 60 -3.06 -0.14 -0.34
CA ILE A 60 -3.21 0.80 0.77
C ILE A 60 -4.54 0.53 1.47
N GLY A 61 -4.47 0.31 2.79
CA GLY A 61 -5.66 0.16 3.64
C GLY A 61 -6.16 1.52 4.06
N CYS A 62 -7.33 1.92 3.59
CA CYS A 62 -7.86 3.28 3.77
C CYS A 62 -8.57 3.48 5.11
N GLY A 63 -8.78 2.42 5.90
CA GLY A 63 -9.75 2.46 6.99
C GLY A 63 -11.13 2.89 6.49
N LYS A 64 -11.95 3.49 7.37
CA LYS A 64 -13.34 3.91 7.07
C LYS A 64 -13.45 5.19 6.23
N GLN A 65 -12.34 5.83 5.88
CA GLN A 65 -12.35 7.05 5.10
C GLN A 65 -11.55 6.83 3.82
N ILE A 66 -12.25 6.69 2.69
CA ILE A 66 -11.62 6.83 1.38
C ILE A 66 -11.22 8.30 1.22
N GLU A 67 -10.03 8.65 1.70
CA GLU A 67 -9.40 9.92 1.36
C GLU A 67 -9.04 9.92 -0.13
N GLN A 68 -9.32 11.03 -0.83
CA GLN A 68 -8.93 11.16 -2.22
C GLN A 68 -7.39 11.14 -2.31
N VAL A 69 -6.87 10.12 -3.00
CA VAL A 69 -5.45 10.01 -3.30
C VAL A 69 -5.03 11.24 -4.10
N ASP A 70 -3.96 11.90 -3.64
CA ASP A 70 -3.40 13.06 -4.33
C ASP A 70 -3.16 12.75 -5.83
N PRO A 71 -3.63 13.61 -6.76
CA PRO A 71 -3.43 13.39 -8.20
C PRO A 71 -1.96 13.26 -8.62
N GLU A 72 -1.03 13.95 -7.96
CA GLU A 72 0.40 13.85 -8.20
C GLU A 72 0.94 12.48 -7.75
N LEU A 73 0.49 11.99 -6.60
CA LEU A 73 0.79 10.64 -6.12
C LEU A 73 0.31 9.58 -7.11
N ARG A 74 -0.92 9.71 -7.63
CA ARG A 74 -1.42 8.81 -8.69
C ARG A 74 -0.57 8.86 -9.95
N ARG A 75 -0.12 10.05 -10.37
CA ARG A 75 0.77 10.21 -11.54
C ARG A 75 2.13 9.57 -11.31
N PHE A 76 2.71 9.73 -10.12
CA PHE A 76 3.98 9.10 -9.76
C PHE A 76 3.86 7.57 -9.78
N ILE A 77 2.87 7.00 -9.12
CA ILE A 77 2.69 5.53 -9.09
C ILE A 77 2.53 5.01 -10.52
N ARG A 78 1.72 5.69 -11.35
CA ARG A 78 1.56 5.33 -12.76
C ARG A 78 2.86 5.45 -13.57
N SER A 79 3.71 6.44 -13.30
CA SER A 79 4.99 6.61 -14.02
C SER A 79 6.02 5.53 -13.66
N THR A 80 5.93 4.95 -12.46
CA THR A 80 6.75 3.80 -12.06
C THR A 80 6.31 2.46 -12.66
N GLY A 81 5.12 2.41 -13.29
CA GLY A 81 4.51 1.17 -13.80
C GLY A 81 3.73 0.36 -12.77
N MET A 82 3.64 0.86 -11.53
CA MET A 82 2.87 0.25 -10.45
C MET A 82 1.36 0.51 -10.60
N LYS A 83 0.53 -0.43 -10.14
CA LYS A 83 -0.90 -0.21 -9.91
C LYS A 83 -1.14 0.23 -8.46
N LEU A 84 -2.06 1.17 -8.26
CA LEU A 84 -2.53 1.55 -6.93
C LEU A 84 -3.89 0.91 -6.66
N GLU A 85 -3.97 0.08 -5.63
CA GLU A 85 -5.25 -0.42 -5.11
C GLU A 85 -5.49 0.12 -3.71
N ALA A 86 -6.53 0.96 -3.60
CA ALA A 86 -7.04 1.47 -2.34
C ALA A 86 -8.13 0.51 -1.86
N ILE A 87 -7.88 -0.23 -0.77
CA ILE A 87 -8.84 -1.17 -0.20
C ILE A 87 -9.61 -0.41 0.88
N ASP A 88 -10.89 -0.18 0.61
CA ASP A 88 -11.84 0.30 1.61
C ASP A 88 -12.11 -0.79 2.63
N SER A 89 -12.04 -0.42 3.91
CA SER A 89 -12.39 -1.34 4.99
C SER A 89 -13.87 -1.74 5.01
N GLU A 90 -14.75 -1.03 4.29
CA GLU A 90 -16.21 -1.31 4.21
C GLU A 90 -16.64 -2.33 3.15
N TYR A 91 -15.77 -2.72 2.20
CA TYR A 91 -16.13 -3.71 1.17
C TYR A 91 -15.32 -5.00 1.31
N LEU A 92 -15.63 -5.78 2.37
CA LEU A 92 -15.66 -7.26 2.43
C LEU A 92 -16.32 -7.73 3.74
#